data_AF-A0A9P4J2Y1-F1
#
_entry.id   AF-A0A9P4J2Y1-F1
#
_cell.length_a   1.000
_cell.length_b   1.000
_cell.length_c   1.000
_cell.angle_alpha   90.00
_cell.angle_beta   90.00
_cell.angle_gamma   90.00
#
_symmetry.space_group_name_H-M   'P 1'
#
loop_
_entity.id
_entity.type
_entity.pdbx_description
1 polymer ?
#
loop_
_entity_poly.entity_id
_entity_poly.type
_entity_poly.pdbx_seq_one_letter_code
_entity_poly.pdbx_strand_id
1 'polypeptide(L)'
;MARPPPRSLPFPSFPCPSQRLLTLPETSEGLDKLFSLLYYSRIRFVHQLLPFLTATPLPSTRVISIYAAGLEDPHKNFFPDDLSLRDTRNFSYTATRNHVVHMKTMAFETIAQQYPNVGLVHVFPGLVITPGFDRNPLPWWFRVLWTIFRPIAGWFALKHEDSGEWTLGLTSDRFGRAGQSKAGGEAAAESTDGVVGGGAYSAKYNGQVYGNIAVYEGLRKKGFREKVWEHTMSAFKEISEGRVFKD
;
A
#
# COMPACT_ATOMS: atom_id res chain seq x y z
N MET A 1 0.30 65.25 25.57
CA MET A 1 1.22 64.16 25.96
C MET A 1 0.46 62.83 25.85
N ALA A 2 0.69 62.06 24.79
CA ALA A 2 0.06 60.74 24.59
C ALA A 2 1.09 59.64 24.87
N ARG A 3 0.67 58.60 25.61
CA ARG A 3 1.54 57.46 25.98
C ARG A 3 1.81 56.55 24.78
N PRO A 4 3.01 55.95 24.66
CA PRO A 4 3.32 55.01 23.58
C PRO A 4 2.61 53.66 23.80
N PRO A 5 2.32 52.91 22.72
CA PRO A 5 1.67 51.61 22.80
C PRO A 5 2.62 50.52 23.37
N PRO A 6 2.07 49.45 23.98
CA PRO A 6 2.87 48.40 24.59
C PRO A 6 3.60 47.56 23.54
N ARG A 7 4.87 47.23 23.81
CA ARG A 7 5.68 46.32 23.00
C ARG A 7 5.10 44.90 23.09
N SER A 8 4.80 44.30 21.95
CA SER A 8 4.50 42.87 21.84
C SER A 8 5.75 42.07 22.19
N LEU A 9 5.63 41.16 23.15
CA LEU A 9 6.65 40.16 23.43
C LEU A 9 6.64 39.12 22.29
N PRO A 10 7.81 38.69 21.80
CA PRO A 10 7.87 37.61 20.82
C PRO A 10 7.37 36.32 21.48
N PHE A 11 6.38 35.67 20.85
CA PHE A 11 6.02 34.30 21.21
C PHE A 11 7.25 33.40 21.05
N PRO A 12 7.55 32.52 22.01
CA PRO A 12 8.63 31.56 21.84
C PRO A 12 8.30 30.67 20.65
N SER A 13 9.08 30.79 19.59
CA SER A 13 9.10 29.83 18.49
C SER A 13 9.67 28.52 19.04
N PHE A 14 8.79 27.60 19.40
CA PHE A 14 9.22 26.23 19.66
C PHE A 14 9.90 25.71 18.39
N PRO A 15 11.13 25.18 18.46
CA PRO A 15 11.75 24.55 17.31
C PRO A 15 10.83 23.41 16.85
N CYS A 16 10.33 23.54 15.62
CA CYS A 16 9.66 22.46 14.91
C CYS A 16 10.58 21.23 15.01
N PRO A 17 10.10 20.06 15.46
CA PRO A 17 10.91 18.86 15.46
C PRO A 17 11.48 18.70 14.05
N SER A 18 12.80 18.62 13.92
CA SER A 18 13.46 18.50 12.62
C SER A 18 12.74 17.44 11.79
N GLN A 19 12.30 17.79 10.57
CA GLN A 19 11.53 16.93 9.66
C GLN A 19 12.18 15.54 9.42
N ARG A 20 13.46 15.37 9.76
CA ARG A 20 14.19 14.09 9.87
C ARG A 20 13.60 13.06 10.84
N LEU A 21 12.67 13.44 11.71
CA LEU A 21 11.99 12.51 12.62
C LEU A 21 10.80 11.78 11.98
N LEU A 22 10.34 12.25 10.81
CA LEU A 22 9.19 11.66 10.14
C LEU A 22 9.58 10.66 9.05
N THR A 23 10.65 10.91 8.29
CA THR A 23 11.21 9.93 7.35
C THR A 23 11.93 8.81 8.11
N LEU A 24 11.66 7.54 7.79
CA LEU A 24 12.54 6.49 8.31
C LEU A 24 13.92 6.67 7.65
N PRO A 25 15.02 6.29 8.34
CA PRO A 25 16.34 6.36 7.73
C PRO A 25 16.36 5.55 6.43
N GLU A 26 16.97 6.07 5.36
CA GLU A 26 17.11 5.33 4.11
C GLU A 26 17.91 4.04 4.32
N THR A 27 17.68 3.04 3.46
CA THR A 27 18.55 1.88 3.31
C THR A 27 19.88 2.30 2.66
N SER A 28 20.89 1.44 2.71
CA SER A 28 22.15 1.65 1.96
C SER A 28 21.95 1.74 0.45
N GLU A 29 20.80 1.27 -0.05
CA GLU A 29 20.41 1.27 -1.45
C GLU A 29 19.66 2.56 -1.86
N GLY A 30 19.40 3.50 -0.91
CA GLY A 30 18.72 4.77 -1.20
C GLY A 30 17.19 4.70 -1.19
N LEU A 31 16.61 3.68 -0.55
CA LEU A 31 15.17 3.53 -0.39
C LEU A 31 14.74 3.96 1.02
N ASP A 32 13.64 4.72 1.14
CA ASP A 32 12.97 4.86 2.43
C ASP A 32 12.56 3.47 2.97
N LYS A 33 12.76 3.23 4.27
CA LYS A 33 12.50 1.91 4.87
C LYS A 33 11.03 1.49 4.84
N LEU A 34 10.07 2.41 4.96
CA LEU A 34 8.65 2.04 4.85
C LEU A 34 8.33 1.62 3.43
N PHE A 35 8.78 2.37 2.42
CA PHE A 35 8.61 1.97 1.03
C PHE A 35 9.35 0.67 0.70
N SER A 36 10.56 0.49 1.22
CA SER A 36 11.33 -0.75 1.06
C SER A 36 10.53 -1.95 1.58
N LEU A 37 9.97 -1.85 2.79
CA LEU A 37 9.20 -2.94 3.43
C LEU A 37 7.81 -3.18 2.83
N LEU A 38 7.09 -2.11 2.49
CA LEU A 38 5.67 -2.19 2.12
C LEU A 38 5.44 -2.27 0.61
N TYR A 39 6.40 -1.82 -0.20
CA TYR A 39 6.26 -1.74 -1.65
C TYR A 39 7.42 -2.45 -2.38
N TYR A 40 8.63 -1.89 -2.38
CA TYR A 40 9.71 -2.34 -3.28
C TYR A 40 10.10 -3.81 -3.06
N SER A 41 10.31 -4.24 -1.82
CA SER A 41 10.65 -5.64 -1.51
C SER A 41 9.55 -6.60 -1.96
N ARG A 42 8.28 -6.21 -1.81
CA ARG A 42 7.13 -7.04 -2.18
C ARG A 42 7.00 -7.15 -3.69
N ILE A 43 7.13 -6.05 -4.43
CA ILE A 43 7.11 -6.10 -5.89
C ILE A 43 8.33 -6.86 -6.42
N ARG A 44 9.52 -6.69 -5.83
CA ARG A 44 10.72 -7.46 -6.19
C ARG A 44 10.51 -8.94 -5.96
N PHE A 45 9.96 -9.32 -4.81
CA PHE A 45 9.66 -10.71 -4.46
C PHE A 45 8.69 -11.34 -5.46
N VAL A 46 7.60 -10.65 -5.78
CA VAL A 46 6.65 -11.10 -6.81
C VAL A 46 7.34 -11.24 -8.15
N HIS A 47 8.03 -10.20 -8.62
CA HIS A 47 8.68 -10.18 -9.93
C HIS A 47 9.69 -11.33 -10.13
N GLN A 48 10.49 -11.63 -9.11
CA GLN A 48 11.45 -12.74 -9.16
C GLN A 48 10.77 -14.13 -9.18
N LEU A 49 9.56 -14.24 -8.63
CA LEU A 49 8.81 -15.50 -8.60
C LEU A 49 7.94 -15.71 -9.84
N LEU A 50 7.61 -14.66 -10.61
CA LEU A 50 6.73 -14.75 -11.77
C LEU A 50 7.09 -15.88 -12.75
N PRO A 51 8.37 -16.11 -13.14
CA PRO A 51 8.72 -17.21 -14.05
C PRO A 51 8.34 -18.60 -13.51
N PHE A 52 8.42 -18.80 -12.19
CA PHE A 52 8.05 -20.07 -11.55
C PHE A 52 6.54 -20.20 -11.41
N LEU A 53 5.87 -19.09 -11.06
CA LEU A 53 4.42 -19.01 -10.93
C LEU A 53 3.69 -19.22 -12.27
N THR A 54 4.33 -18.89 -13.39
CA THR A 54 3.77 -19.09 -14.74
C THR A 54 4.13 -20.44 -15.35
N ALA A 55 5.24 -21.06 -14.94
CA ALA A 55 5.65 -22.38 -15.40
C ALA A 55 4.90 -23.53 -14.72
N THR A 56 4.20 -23.26 -13.62
CA THR A 56 3.46 -24.30 -12.89
C THR A 56 2.29 -24.86 -13.72
N PRO A 57 2.08 -26.18 -13.72
CA PRO A 57 0.91 -26.79 -14.35
C PRO A 57 -0.36 -26.64 -13.49
N LEU A 58 -0.25 -26.08 -12.29
CA LEU A 58 -1.39 -25.90 -11.39
C LEU A 58 -2.38 -24.86 -11.97
N PRO A 59 -3.69 -25.11 -11.87
CA PRO A 59 -4.70 -24.27 -12.54
C PRO A 59 -4.90 -22.89 -11.90
N SER A 60 -4.44 -22.69 -10.65
CA SER A 60 -4.82 -21.52 -9.84
C SER A 60 -3.64 -20.94 -9.06
N THR A 61 -2.76 -20.21 -9.76
CA THR A 61 -1.66 -19.48 -9.13
C THR A 61 -2.09 -18.09 -8.67
N ARG A 62 -1.82 -17.77 -7.40
CA ARG A 62 -2.24 -16.51 -6.78
C ARG A 62 -1.12 -15.88 -5.97
N VAL A 63 -1.07 -14.55 -5.99
CA VAL A 63 -0.25 -13.73 -5.11
C VAL A 63 -1.20 -12.90 -4.25
N ILE A 64 -1.16 -13.11 -2.94
CA ILE A 64 -1.95 -12.32 -1.99
C ILE A 64 -0.99 -11.43 -1.22
N SER A 65 -1.22 -10.12 -1.27
CA SER A 65 -0.38 -9.15 -0.57
C SER A 65 -1.22 -8.25 0.31
N ILE A 66 -1.01 -8.37 1.61
CA ILE A 66 -1.82 -7.74 2.66
C ILE A 66 -1.27 -6.35 2.98
N TYR A 67 -2.05 -5.29 2.74
CA TYR A 67 -1.86 -3.94 3.30
C TYR A 67 -2.90 -2.94 2.78
N ALA A 68 -3.85 -2.48 3.60
CA ALA A 68 -4.63 -1.25 3.37
C ALA A 68 -5.27 -1.00 1.97
N ALA A 69 -5.50 -2.04 1.16
CA ALA A 69 -6.17 -1.92 -0.14
C ALA A 69 -7.53 -1.22 0.01
N GLY A 70 -7.87 -0.33 -0.92
CA GLY A 70 -9.13 0.40 -0.94
C GLY A 70 -9.26 1.52 0.09
N LEU A 71 -8.22 1.77 0.91
CA LEU A 71 -8.17 2.88 1.88
C LEU A 71 -7.33 4.06 1.38
N GLU A 72 -6.92 4.02 0.11
CA GLU A 72 -6.26 5.09 -0.58
C GLU A 72 -7.25 6.18 -1.04
N ASP A 73 -6.80 7.43 -1.04
CA ASP A 73 -7.57 8.62 -1.41
C ASP A 73 -6.76 9.44 -2.43
N PRO A 74 -7.22 9.56 -3.69
CA PRO A 74 -6.49 10.29 -4.73
C PRO A 74 -6.46 11.81 -4.51
N HIS A 75 -7.24 12.34 -3.56
CA HIS A 75 -7.36 13.78 -3.29
C HIS A 75 -6.61 14.22 -2.04
N LYS A 76 -6.10 13.29 -1.22
CA LYS A 76 -5.46 13.62 0.06
C LYS A 76 -4.15 12.87 0.23
N ASN A 77 -3.06 13.59 0.49
CA ASN A 77 -1.74 13.00 0.71
C ASN A 77 -1.32 12.06 -0.43
N PHE A 78 -1.59 12.48 -1.67
CA PHE A 78 -1.23 11.76 -2.89
C PHE A 78 -0.49 12.71 -3.83
N PHE A 79 0.76 12.38 -4.14
CA PHE A 79 1.68 13.19 -4.89
C PHE A 79 2.24 12.37 -6.06
N PRO A 80 1.52 12.27 -7.20
CA PRO A 80 1.91 11.38 -8.30
C PRO A 80 3.23 11.77 -8.96
N ASP A 81 3.74 12.97 -8.70
CA ASP A 81 5.04 13.47 -9.17
C ASP A 81 6.20 13.24 -8.20
N ASP A 82 5.92 12.71 -7.02
CA ASP A 82 6.90 12.39 -5.98
C ASP A 82 6.61 10.99 -5.41
N LEU A 83 6.76 9.98 -6.26
CA LEU A 83 6.33 8.60 -5.98
C LEU A 83 7.00 8.01 -4.74
N SER A 84 8.29 8.27 -4.55
CA SER A 84 9.09 7.84 -3.39
C SER A 84 9.01 8.81 -2.19
N LEU A 85 8.22 9.89 -2.28
CA LEU A 85 8.06 10.93 -1.25
C LEU A 85 9.40 11.51 -0.78
N ARG A 86 10.30 11.81 -1.72
CA ARG A 86 11.60 12.41 -1.42
C ARG A 86 11.48 13.86 -0.96
N ASP A 87 10.46 14.57 -1.43
CA ASP A 87 10.17 15.90 -0.90
C ASP A 87 9.64 15.75 0.53
N THR A 88 10.43 16.21 1.50
CA THR A 88 10.09 16.13 2.92
C THR A 88 8.80 16.88 3.28
N ARG A 89 8.33 17.79 2.40
CA ARG A 89 7.05 18.51 2.56
C ARG A 89 5.85 17.61 2.23
N ASN A 90 6.04 16.63 1.35
CA ASN A 90 5.02 15.65 0.98
C ASN A 90 5.01 14.45 1.94
N PHE A 91 6.13 14.21 2.63
CA PHE A 91 6.29 13.04 3.47
C PHE A 91 5.39 13.08 4.72
N SER A 92 4.60 12.03 4.88
CA SER A 92 3.91 11.69 6.13
C SER A 92 3.60 10.20 6.15
N TYR A 93 3.29 9.62 7.32
CA TYR A 93 2.87 8.21 7.41
C TYR A 93 1.60 7.95 6.57
N THR A 94 0.66 8.91 6.57
CA THR A 94 -0.56 8.84 5.78
C THR A 94 -0.28 8.94 4.28
N ALA A 95 0.63 9.82 3.85
CA ALA A 95 1.06 9.92 2.45
C ALA A 95 1.76 8.62 2.01
N THR A 96 2.67 8.10 2.85
CA THR A 96 3.39 6.85 2.58
C THR A 96 2.43 5.69 2.39
N ARG A 97 1.47 5.51 3.31
CA ARG A 97 0.41 4.49 3.15
C ARG A 97 -0.32 4.68 1.83
N ASN A 98 -0.74 5.90 1.53
CA ASN A 98 -1.53 6.20 0.35
C ASN A 98 -0.78 5.89 -0.95
N HIS A 99 0.48 6.31 -1.04
CA HIS A 99 1.38 6.04 -2.16
C HIS A 99 1.62 4.55 -2.34
N VAL A 100 2.04 3.86 -1.28
CA VAL A 100 2.27 2.40 -1.31
C VAL A 100 1.06 1.66 -1.85
N VAL A 101 -0.14 2.05 -1.41
CA VAL A 101 -1.36 1.35 -1.82
C VAL A 101 -1.68 1.61 -3.29
N HIS A 102 -1.66 2.87 -3.73
CA HIS A 102 -1.85 3.23 -5.14
C HIS A 102 -0.82 2.56 -6.04
N MET A 103 0.47 2.68 -5.71
CA MET A 103 1.57 2.12 -6.49
C MET A 103 1.45 0.59 -6.59
N LYS A 104 1.12 -0.08 -5.49
CA LYS A 104 0.98 -1.54 -5.49
C LYS A 104 -0.18 -2.01 -6.36
N THR A 105 -1.32 -1.33 -6.31
CA THR A 105 -2.45 -1.63 -7.20
C THR A 105 -2.04 -1.47 -8.66
N MET A 106 -1.37 -0.37 -9.02
CA MET A 106 -0.88 -0.14 -10.39
C MET A 106 0.15 -1.17 -10.84
N ALA A 107 1.11 -1.53 -9.97
CA ALA A 107 2.10 -2.56 -10.26
C ALA A 107 1.45 -3.93 -10.46
N PHE A 108 0.42 -4.26 -9.68
CA PHE A 108 -0.33 -5.50 -9.84
C PHE A 108 -1.12 -5.54 -11.15
N GLU A 109 -1.72 -4.42 -11.58
CA GLU A 109 -2.34 -4.31 -12.90
C GLU A 109 -1.32 -4.57 -14.01
N THR A 110 -0.14 -3.95 -13.96
CA THR A 110 0.91 -4.16 -14.96
C THR A 110 1.38 -5.62 -14.98
N ILE A 111 1.56 -6.24 -13.82
CA ILE A 111 1.95 -7.65 -13.73
C ILE A 111 0.84 -8.56 -14.29
N ALA A 112 -0.43 -8.31 -13.97
CA ALA A 112 -1.54 -9.11 -14.50
C ALA A 112 -1.64 -9.04 -16.04
N GLN A 113 -1.33 -7.87 -16.63
CA GLN A 113 -1.27 -7.72 -18.08
C GLN A 113 -0.13 -8.51 -18.73
N GLN A 114 1.04 -8.54 -18.09
CA GLN A 114 2.22 -9.27 -18.60
C GLN A 114 2.15 -10.78 -18.33
N TYR A 115 1.53 -11.17 -17.22
CA TYR A 115 1.47 -12.55 -16.74
C TYR A 115 0.01 -12.93 -16.44
N PRO A 116 -0.83 -13.06 -17.48
CA PRO A 116 -2.28 -13.27 -17.33
C PRO A 116 -2.65 -14.57 -16.64
N ASN A 117 -1.70 -15.50 -16.44
CA ASN A 117 -1.90 -16.77 -15.75
C ASN A 117 -1.86 -16.69 -14.21
N VAL A 118 -1.54 -15.51 -13.64
CA VAL A 118 -1.41 -15.32 -12.20
C VAL A 118 -2.46 -14.33 -11.71
N GLY A 119 -3.23 -14.71 -10.68
CA GLY A 119 -4.12 -13.79 -9.97
C GLY A 119 -3.37 -12.99 -8.91
N LEU A 120 -3.54 -11.68 -8.87
CA LEU A 120 -2.89 -10.78 -7.92
C LEU A 120 -3.93 -10.09 -7.05
N VAL A 121 -3.87 -10.34 -5.74
CA VAL A 121 -4.83 -9.81 -4.77
C VAL A 121 -4.13 -8.87 -3.80
N HIS A 122 -4.54 -7.61 -3.81
CA HIS A 122 -4.19 -6.63 -2.80
C HIS A 122 -5.33 -6.53 -1.78
N VAL A 123 -5.08 -6.80 -0.50
CA VAL A 123 -6.15 -6.86 0.52
C VAL A 123 -5.92 -5.91 1.69
N PHE A 124 -7.00 -5.31 2.18
CA PHE A 124 -7.11 -4.81 3.56
C PHE A 124 -7.84 -5.83 4.44
N PRO A 125 -7.16 -6.49 5.40
CA PRO A 125 -7.72 -7.60 6.18
C PRO A 125 -8.58 -7.12 7.36
N GLY A 126 -8.92 -5.82 7.40
CA GLY A 126 -9.57 -5.17 8.54
C GLY A 126 -8.55 -4.72 9.60
N LEU A 127 -9.06 -4.03 10.62
CA LEU A 127 -8.27 -3.73 11.81
C LEU A 127 -8.22 -4.98 12.68
N VAL A 128 -7.02 -5.49 12.96
CA VAL A 128 -6.83 -6.64 13.84
C VAL A 128 -5.87 -6.22 14.95
N ILE A 129 -6.32 -6.27 16.21
CA ILE A 129 -5.47 -5.89 17.34
C ILE A 129 -4.55 -7.06 17.67
N THR A 130 -3.27 -6.90 17.37
CA THR A 130 -2.24 -7.90 17.66
C THR A 130 -1.45 -7.52 18.92
N PRO A 131 -0.69 -8.46 19.51
CA PRO A 131 0.24 -8.14 20.60
C PRO A 131 1.26 -7.04 20.27
N GLY A 132 1.46 -6.73 18.98
CA GLY A 132 2.30 -5.61 18.53
C GLY A 132 1.78 -4.24 18.96
N PHE A 133 0.47 -4.07 19.22
CA PHE A 133 -0.08 -2.81 19.74
C PHE A 133 0.35 -2.54 21.19
N ASP A 134 0.61 -3.60 21.97
CA ASP A 134 1.15 -3.48 23.33
C ASP A 134 2.68 -3.48 23.33
N ARG A 135 3.30 -4.29 22.45
CA ARG A 135 4.75 -4.51 22.36
C ARG A 135 5.34 -3.86 21.10
N ASN A 136 5.25 -2.54 21.02
CA ASN A 136 5.89 -1.76 19.96
C ASN A 136 7.00 -0.83 20.49
N PRO A 137 7.97 -0.50 19.62
CA PRO A 137 8.99 0.51 19.91
C PRO A 137 8.49 1.94 19.70
N LEU A 138 7.17 2.19 19.63
CA LEU A 138 6.64 3.54 19.39
C LEU A 138 6.83 4.44 20.62
N PRO A 139 6.82 5.77 20.43
CA PRO A 139 7.02 6.70 21.53
C PRO A 139 5.96 6.55 22.63
N TRP A 140 6.30 7.00 23.84
CA TRP A 140 5.43 6.88 25.02
C TRP A 140 4.01 7.43 24.82
N TRP A 141 3.84 8.48 24.01
CA TRP A 141 2.53 9.07 23.71
C TRP A 141 1.59 8.08 23.01
N PHE A 142 2.14 7.16 22.19
CA PHE A 142 1.33 6.12 21.53
C PHE A 142 0.74 5.18 22.57
N ARG A 143 1.50 4.84 23.62
CA ARG A 143 1.01 3.98 24.72
C ARG A 143 -0.15 4.63 25.45
N VAL A 144 -0.10 5.95 25.65
CA VAL A 144 -1.20 6.71 26.27
C VAL A 144 -2.44 6.68 25.38
N LEU A 145 -2.31 7.01 24.09
CA LEU A 145 -3.41 6.94 23.14
C LEU A 145 -4.01 5.53 23.05
N TRP A 146 -3.15 4.52 22.98
CA TRP A 146 -3.56 3.12 22.95
C TRP A 146 -4.30 2.70 24.23
N THR A 147 -3.85 3.15 25.40
CA THR A 147 -4.52 2.86 26.68
C THR A 147 -5.94 3.43 26.72
N ILE A 148 -6.15 4.62 26.14
CA ILE A 148 -7.47 5.27 26.04
C ILE A 148 -8.34 4.56 24.99
N PHE A 149 -7.75 4.14 23.87
CA PHE A 149 -8.49 3.55 22.75
C PHE A 149 -8.80 2.06 22.94
N ARG A 150 -7.97 1.32 23.68
CA ARG A 150 -8.07 -0.14 23.87
C ARG A 150 -9.45 -0.63 24.33
N PRO A 151 -10.16 0.03 25.28
CA PRO A 151 -11.48 -0.42 25.73
C PRO A 151 -12.53 -0.46 24.61
N ILE A 152 -12.41 0.44 23.62
CA ILE A 152 -13.35 0.56 22.50
C ILE A 152 -12.85 -0.10 21.22
N ALA A 153 -11.57 -0.51 21.18
CA ALA A 153 -10.95 -1.11 20.00
C ALA A 153 -11.67 -2.37 19.53
N GLY A 154 -12.23 -3.16 20.46
CA GLY A 154 -12.97 -4.39 20.15
C GLY A 154 -14.25 -4.17 19.34
N TRP A 155 -14.83 -2.97 19.33
CA TRP A 155 -15.99 -2.67 18.47
C TRP A 155 -15.63 -2.42 17.01
N PHE A 156 -14.36 -2.11 16.73
CA PHE A 156 -13.86 -1.83 15.38
C PHE A 156 -12.96 -2.93 14.84
N ALA A 157 -12.37 -3.73 15.73
CA ALA A 157 -11.41 -4.74 15.37
C ALA A 157 -12.07 -6.08 15.07
N LEU A 158 -11.57 -6.74 14.03
CA LEU A 158 -11.88 -8.13 13.73
C LEU A 158 -11.07 -9.05 14.64
N LYS A 159 -11.64 -10.23 14.91
CA LYS A 159 -10.92 -11.32 15.55
C LYS A 159 -9.84 -11.86 14.61
N HIS A 160 -8.82 -12.48 15.19
CA HIS A 160 -7.72 -13.06 14.43
C HIS A 160 -8.20 -14.19 13.51
N GLU A 161 -9.11 -15.02 14.02
CA GLU A 161 -9.67 -16.18 13.34
C GLU A 161 -10.46 -15.73 12.11
N ASP A 162 -11.38 -14.77 12.28
CA ASP A 162 -12.18 -14.21 11.19
C ASP A 162 -11.25 -13.65 10.09
N SER A 163 -10.28 -12.81 10.45
CA SER A 163 -9.33 -12.23 9.48
C SER A 163 -8.53 -13.30 8.72
N GLY A 164 -8.15 -14.38 9.41
CA GLY A 164 -7.46 -15.52 8.82
C GLY A 164 -8.34 -16.29 7.83
N GLU A 165 -9.57 -16.62 8.21
CA GLU A 165 -10.54 -17.30 7.34
C GLU A 165 -10.83 -16.50 6.07
N TRP A 166 -11.01 -15.19 6.20
CA TRP A 166 -11.23 -14.33 5.05
C TRP A 166 -10.01 -14.22 4.14
N THR A 167 -8.81 -14.14 4.72
CA THR A 167 -7.57 -14.14 3.95
C THR A 167 -7.39 -15.45 3.20
N LEU A 168 -7.75 -16.59 3.82
CA LEU A 168 -7.78 -17.89 3.15
C LEU A 168 -8.82 -17.91 2.02
N GLY A 169 -9.98 -17.30 2.20
CA GLY A 169 -11.01 -17.18 1.14
C GLY A 169 -10.51 -16.48 -0.14
N LEU A 170 -9.48 -15.63 -0.05
CA LEU A 170 -8.82 -15.01 -1.21
C LEU A 170 -8.00 -16.01 -2.04
N THR A 171 -7.77 -17.23 -1.53
CA THR A 171 -7.22 -18.34 -2.31
C THR A 171 -8.31 -19.11 -3.06
N SER A 172 -9.53 -18.59 -3.17
CA SER A 172 -10.57 -19.18 -4.03
C SER A 172 -10.32 -18.85 -5.51
N ASP A 173 -10.84 -19.67 -6.42
CA ASP A 173 -10.65 -19.48 -7.86
C ASP A 173 -11.30 -18.19 -8.37
N ARG A 174 -12.21 -17.59 -7.58
CA ARG A 174 -12.80 -16.28 -7.83
C ARG A 174 -11.76 -15.16 -8.02
N PHE A 175 -10.61 -15.25 -7.36
CA PHE A 175 -9.48 -14.32 -7.48
C PHE A 175 -8.35 -14.90 -8.35
N GLY A 176 -8.74 -15.68 -9.35
CA GLY A 176 -7.84 -16.39 -10.23
C GLY A 176 -7.20 -15.51 -11.30
N ARG A 177 -6.76 -16.18 -12.36
CA ARG A 177 -6.02 -15.59 -13.46
C ARG A 177 -6.91 -14.73 -14.37
N ALA A 178 -6.29 -13.91 -15.21
CA ALA A 178 -7.01 -13.10 -16.19
C ALA A 178 -7.78 -13.98 -17.22
N GLY A 179 -8.96 -13.53 -17.64
CA GLY A 179 -9.81 -14.22 -18.61
C GLY A 179 -10.68 -15.34 -18.03
N GLN A 180 -10.61 -15.59 -16.72
CA GLN A 180 -11.49 -16.53 -16.04
C GLN A 180 -12.80 -15.84 -15.65
N SER A 181 -13.88 -16.07 -16.40
CA SER A 181 -15.21 -15.48 -16.11
C SER A 181 -16.01 -16.25 -15.07
N LYS A 182 -15.75 -17.56 -14.93
CA LYS A 182 -16.30 -18.45 -13.90
C LYS A 182 -15.19 -19.35 -13.36
N ALA A 183 -15.23 -19.57 -12.05
CA ALA A 183 -14.16 -20.23 -11.32
C ALA A 183 -14.77 -21.06 -10.19
N GLY A 184 -14.61 -22.39 -10.22
CA GLY A 184 -15.19 -23.27 -9.20
C GLY A 184 -16.73 -23.23 -9.09
N GLY A 185 -17.45 -22.79 -10.13
CA GLY A 185 -18.92 -22.63 -10.10
C GLY A 185 -19.41 -21.26 -9.64
N GLU A 186 -18.52 -20.40 -9.14
CA GLU A 186 -18.82 -19.00 -8.78
C GLU A 186 -18.37 -18.03 -9.87
N ALA A 187 -18.98 -16.83 -9.88
CA ALA A 187 -18.55 -15.74 -10.75
C ALA A 187 -17.18 -15.20 -10.28
N ALA A 188 -16.27 -14.96 -11.21
CA ALA A 188 -14.99 -14.35 -10.89
C ALA A 188 -15.18 -12.95 -10.28
N ALA A 189 -14.19 -12.50 -9.50
CA ALA A 189 -14.20 -11.16 -8.95
C ALA A 189 -14.00 -10.11 -10.05
N GLU A 190 -14.53 -8.91 -9.83
CA GLU A 190 -14.23 -7.74 -10.65
C GLU A 190 -12.84 -7.18 -10.24
N SER A 191 -11.95 -7.02 -11.22
CA SER A 191 -10.62 -6.44 -11.01
C SER A 191 -10.66 -4.91 -10.94
N THR A 192 -9.52 -4.31 -10.60
CA THR A 192 -9.38 -2.85 -10.43
C THR A 192 -9.52 -2.05 -11.74
N ASP A 193 -9.54 -2.73 -12.87
CA ASP A 193 -9.86 -2.19 -14.19
C ASP A 193 -11.35 -2.30 -14.56
N GLY A 194 -12.19 -2.89 -13.71
CA GLY A 194 -13.62 -3.11 -13.94
C GLY A 194 -13.94 -4.34 -14.79
N VAL A 195 -12.95 -5.19 -15.09
CA VAL A 195 -13.17 -6.43 -15.84
C VAL A 195 -13.48 -7.57 -14.88
N VAL A 196 -14.52 -8.37 -15.15
CA VAL A 196 -14.75 -9.61 -14.41
C VAL A 196 -13.65 -10.61 -14.76
N GLY A 197 -12.85 -10.99 -13.78
CA GLY A 197 -11.72 -11.89 -14.00
C GLY A 197 -10.53 -11.24 -14.70
N GLY A 198 -10.21 -9.96 -14.46
CA GLY A 198 -9.05 -9.28 -15.08
C GLY A 198 -7.70 -9.52 -14.37
N GLY A 199 -7.66 -10.31 -13.30
CA GLY A 199 -6.41 -10.82 -12.70
C GLY A 199 -5.72 -9.91 -11.67
N ALA A 200 -6.12 -8.64 -11.53
CA ALA A 200 -5.62 -7.73 -10.49
C ALA A 200 -6.76 -7.21 -9.61
N TYR A 201 -6.79 -7.60 -8.34
CA TYR A 201 -7.94 -7.39 -7.44
C TYR A 201 -7.57 -6.54 -6.24
N SER A 202 -8.46 -5.63 -5.87
CA SER A 202 -8.44 -4.91 -4.59
C SER A 202 -9.55 -5.46 -3.71
N ALA A 203 -9.20 -6.21 -2.66
CA ALA A 203 -10.12 -6.99 -1.85
C ALA A 203 -10.25 -6.46 -0.41
N LYS A 204 -11.46 -6.59 0.12
CA LYS A 204 -11.82 -6.34 1.51
C LYS A 204 -11.64 -7.61 2.35
N TYR A 205 -11.63 -7.41 3.66
CA TYR A 205 -11.65 -8.48 4.64
C TYR A 205 -12.88 -9.37 4.59
N ASN A 206 -13.94 -9.04 3.87
CA ASN A 206 -15.16 -9.88 3.79
C ASN A 206 -15.29 -10.60 2.44
N GLY A 207 -14.16 -10.75 1.72
CA GLY A 207 -14.12 -11.35 0.39
C GLY A 207 -14.74 -10.49 -0.72
N GLN A 208 -15.27 -9.30 -0.44
CA GLN A 208 -15.73 -8.39 -1.50
C GLN A 208 -14.57 -7.63 -2.12
N VAL A 209 -14.78 -7.05 -3.29
CA VAL A 209 -13.81 -6.13 -3.92
C VAL A 209 -14.13 -4.68 -3.59
N TYR A 210 -13.12 -3.81 -3.67
CA TYR A 210 -13.30 -2.36 -3.56
C TYR A 210 -13.74 -1.77 -4.90
N GLY A 211 -14.78 -0.93 -4.87
CA GLY A 211 -15.38 -0.30 -6.05
C GLY A 211 -14.68 0.98 -6.53
N ASN A 212 -13.39 1.17 -6.25
CA ASN A 212 -12.65 2.40 -6.60
C ASN A 212 -12.26 2.47 -8.10
N ILE A 213 -13.03 1.81 -8.99
CA ILE A 213 -12.70 1.61 -10.40
C ILE A 213 -12.52 2.96 -11.13
N ALA A 214 -13.43 3.92 -10.90
CA ALA A 214 -13.36 5.23 -11.54
C ALA A 214 -12.09 6.02 -11.14
N VAL A 215 -11.63 5.84 -9.89
CA VAL A 215 -10.38 6.45 -9.41
C VAL A 215 -9.19 5.85 -10.16
N TYR A 216 -9.10 4.52 -10.21
CA TYR A 216 -8.01 3.85 -10.92
C TYR A 216 -8.05 4.13 -12.42
N GLU A 217 -9.24 4.22 -13.03
CA GLU A 217 -9.39 4.60 -14.43
C GLU A 217 -8.85 6.01 -14.70
N GLY A 218 -9.16 6.97 -13.82
CA GLY A 218 -8.62 8.33 -13.90
C GLY A 218 -7.09 8.37 -13.78
N LEU A 219 -6.51 7.52 -12.93
CA LEU A 219 -5.05 7.39 -12.78
C LEU A 219 -4.42 6.76 -14.03
N ARG A 220 -5.01 5.69 -14.57
CA ARG A 220 -4.56 5.06 -15.82
C ARG A 220 -4.57 6.05 -16.99
N LYS A 221 -5.65 6.82 -17.16
CA LYS A 221 -5.75 7.85 -18.21
C LYS A 221 -4.66 8.92 -18.12
N LYS A 222 -4.11 9.14 -16.93
CA LYS A 222 -3.00 10.07 -16.68
C LYS A 222 -1.61 9.43 -16.83
N GLY A 223 -1.53 8.16 -17.27
CA GLY A 223 -0.27 7.43 -17.41
C GLY A 223 0.37 7.02 -16.07
N PHE A 224 -0.40 7.05 -14.97
CA PHE A 224 0.16 6.80 -13.64
C PHE A 224 0.65 5.36 -13.48
N ARG A 225 0.00 4.39 -14.13
CA ARG A 225 0.38 2.98 -14.04
C ARG A 225 1.74 2.74 -14.66
N GLU A 226 1.96 3.28 -15.85
CA GLU A 226 3.19 3.20 -16.61
C GLU A 226 4.32 3.88 -15.83
N LYS A 227 4.06 5.09 -15.31
CA LYS A 227 4.99 5.84 -14.46
C LYS A 227 5.44 5.04 -13.23
N VAL A 228 4.49 4.42 -12.50
CA VAL A 228 4.80 3.58 -11.34
C VAL A 228 5.65 2.37 -11.74
N TRP A 229 5.35 1.74 -12.87
CA TRP A 229 6.11 0.58 -13.33
C TRP A 229 7.55 0.96 -13.69
N GLU A 230 7.73 2.03 -14.46
CA GLU A 230 9.03 2.56 -14.87
C GLU A 230 9.89 2.95 -13.65
N HIS A 231 9.32 3.73 -12.73
CA HIS A 231 9.91 4.07 -11.42
C HIS A 231 10.41 2.82 -10.69
N THR A 232 9.56 1.79 -10.60
CA THR A 232 9.88 0.57 -9.84
C THR A 232 10.98 -0.25 -10.50
N MET A 233 10.96 -0.36 -11.83
CA MET A 233 11.98 -1.08 -12.58
C MET A 233 13.31 -0.31 -12.61
N SER A 234 13.27 1.02 -12.67
CA SER A 234 14.44 1.90 -12.51
C SER A 234 15.13 1.63 -11.17
N ALA A 235 14.38 1.63 -10.08
CA ALA A 235 14.89 1.30 -8.74
C ALA A 235 15.62 -0.04 -8.71
N PHE A 236 14.98 -1.08 -9.24
CA PHE A 236 15.58 -2.41 -9.27
C PHE A 236 16.83 -2.47 -10.14
N LYS A 237 16.84 -1.78 -11.27
CA LYS A 237 17.98 -1.73 -12.19
C LYS A 237 19.17 -1.05 -11.50
N GLU A 238 18.99 0.15 -10.97
CA GLU A 238 20.07 0.91 -10.32
C GLU A 238 20.70 0.12 -9.16
N ILE A 239 19.86 -0.45 -8.30
CA ILE A 239 20.31 -1.22 -7.14
C ILE A 239 21.04 -2.50 -7.59
N SER A 240 20.53 -3.20 -8.62
CA SER A 240 21.20 -4.40 -9.15
C SER A 240 22.56 -4.12 -9.78
N GLU A 241 22.77 -2.89 -10.25
CA GLU A 241 24.05 -2.42 -10.80
C GLU A 241 24.97 -1.83 -9.70
N GLY A 242 24.61 -1.98 -8.42
CA GLY A 242 25.38 -1.52 -7.28
C GLY A 242 25.30 -0.01 -7.03
N ARG A 243 24.36 0.70 -7.66
CA ARG A 243 24.13 2.12 -7.43
C ARG A 243 23.12 2.36 -6.32
N VAL A 244 23.25 3.53 -5.69
CA VAL A 244 22.24 4.06 -4.77
C VAL A 244 21.12 4.65 -5.60
N PHE A 245 19.90 4.20 -5.34
CA PHE A 245 18.71 4.68 -6.03
C PHE A 245 18.41 6.12 -5.65
N LYS A 246 18.29 6.96 -6.67
CA LYS A 246 18.12 8.41 -6.51
C LYS A 246 16.93 9.02 -7.20
N ASP A 247 16.16 8.19 -7.92
CA ASP A 247 14.92 8.47 -8.68
C ASP A 247 14.52 9.94 -8.88
#